data_AF-A0A355BP19-F1
#
_entry.id   AF-A0A355BP19-F1
#
_cell.length_a   1.000
_cell.length_b   1.000
_cell.length_c   1.000
_cell.angle_alpha   90.00
_cell.angle_beta   90.00
_cell.angle_gamma   90.00
#
_symmetry.space_group_name_H-M   'P 1'
#
loop_
_entity.id
_entity.type
_entity.pdbx_description
1 polymer ?
#
loop_
_entity_poly.entity_id
_entity_poly.type
_entity_poly.pdbx_seq_one_letter_code
_entity_poly.pdbx_strand_id
1 'polypeptide(L)'
;EAYLLFLKGLSIFSDSHGPDMVDLKLMSEGNKLLTQSTKLDPTFASPDLYIADFYLHYISDRVPDPKTDTLTDEQSYNKLMKVLGDLVGKAGSPAEKDYYRLYVTMFSRDWSNFRPLIERVLNNPESSKYFAYQSFNLGQLLIALGYQDQMITISKTLLQSDPSNGSLQTDLATALISKGKYEEFISEKGQSLSLEFRERTLIFLQIYSLLQLNRTSEAEELLSKFSPDNVRAYWDLRALIAFQQGHKEEALNLLNKRSAHRSSGWMVATDAILGREAANREAAHNDRRIVLDFSLFLALALTPDKLPYDLSAAPNFAQRLKEAGSKK
;
A
#
# COMPACT_ATOMS: atom_id res chain seq x y z
N GLU A 1 -23.84 5.66 17.92
CA GLU A 1 -24.30 6.11 16.59
C GLU A 1 -23.13 6.44 15.66
N ALA A 2 -22.19 7.31 16.07
CA ALA A 2 -20.99 7.65 15.29
C ALA A 2 -20.22 6.42 14.76
N TYR A 3 -19.93 5.44 15.61
CA TYR A 3 -19.24 4.20 15.22
C TYR A 3 -20.01 3.37 14.17
N LEU A 4 -21.34 3.31 14.25
CA LEU A 4 -22.16 2.59 13.27
C LEU A 4 -22.11 3.26 11.89
N LEU A 5 -22.15 4.60 11.84
CA LEU A 5 -21.96 5.35 10.58
C LEU A 5 -20.57 5.12 10.00
N PHE A 6 -19.55 5.04 10.85
CA PHE A 6 -18.20 4.69 10.42
C PHE A 6 -18.13 3.30 9.79
N LEU A 7 -18.68 2.26 10.45
CA LEU A 7 -18.71 0.91 9.87
C LEU A 7 -19.43 0.86 8.52
N LYS A 8 -20.56 1.58 8.38
CA LYS A 8 -21.27 1.68 7.09
C LYS A 8 -20.42 2.41 6.04
N GLY A 9 -19.76 3.50 6.42
CA GLY A 9 -18.81 4.22 5.57
C GLY A 9 -17.64 3.34 5.13
N LEU A 10 -17.08 2.54 6.03
CA LEU A 10 -16.02 1.58 5.74
C LEU A 10 -16.45 0.48 4.78
N SER A 11 -17.68 -0.02 4.91
CA SER A 11 -18.23 -1.00 3.97
C SER A 11 -18.25 -0.44 2.56
N ILE A 12 -18.82 0.76 2.38
CA ILE A 12 -18.87 1.43 1.07
C ILE A 12 -17.47 1.76 0.56
N PHE A 13 -16.57 2.22 1.43
CA PHE A 13 -15.17 2.44 1.10
C PHE A 13 -14.50 1.16 0.60
N SER A 14 -14.73 0.02 1.26
CA SER A 14 -14.19 -1.27 0.82
C SER A 14 -14.74 -1.65 -0.56
N ASP A 15 -16.03 -1.44 -0.77
CA ASP A 15 -16.70 -1.74 -2.05
C ASP A 15 -16.23 -0.80 -3.18
N SER A 16 -15.87 0.45 -2.86
CA SER A 16 -15.31 1.38 -3.86
C SER A 16 -13.90 1.01 -4.31
N HIS A 17 -13.18 0.18 -3.56
CA HIS A 17 -11.86 -0.34 -3.93
C HIS A 17 -12.01 -1.60 -4.80
N GLY A 18 -12.50 -1.36 -6.01
CA GLY A 18 -12.59 -2.33 -7.08
C GLY A 18 -11.21 -2.87 -7.53
N PRO A 19 -11.21 -3.84 -8.45
CA PRO A 19 -10.01 -4.55 -8.87
C PRO A 19 -8.96 -3.69 -9.59
N ASP A 20 -9.41 -2.77 -10.44
CA ASP A 20 -8.54 -2.02 -11.35
C ASP A 20 -8.49 -0.51 -11.06
N MET A 21 -9.62 0.10 -10.69
CA MET A 21 -9.69 1.50 -10.27
C MET A 21 -10.65 1.69 -9.11
N VAL A 22 -10.37 2.70 -8.30
CA VAL A 22 -11.27 3.13 -7.24
C VAL A 22 -12.48 3.83 -7.87
N ASP A 23 -13.68 3.38 -7.51
CA ASP A 23 -14.91 4.08 -7.85
C ASP A 23 -15.02 5.31 -6.94
N LEU A 24 -14.45 6.42 -7.40
CA LEU A 24 -14.48 7.70 -6.68
C LEU A 24 -15.90 8.18 -6.39
N LYS A 25 -16.89 7.82 -7.22
CA LYS A 25 -18.28 8.21 -6.97
C LYS A 25 -18.83 7.44 -5.77
N LEU A 26 -18.66 6.11 -5.76
CA LEU A 26 -19.07 5.28 -4.63
C LEU A 26 -18.31 5.64 -3.35
N MET A 27 -17.01 5.89 -3.46
CA MET A 27 -16.17 6.35 -2.35
C MET A 27 -16.67 7.68 -1.75
N SER A 28 -17.12 8.61 -2.61
CA SER A 28 -17.74 9.87 -2.18
C SER A 28 -19.04 9.65 -1.38
N GLU A 29 -19.80 8.61 -1.69
CA GLU A 29 -20.99 8.21 -0.90
C GLU A 29 -20.59 7.69 0.47
N GLY A 30 -19.57 6.83 0.56
CA GLY A 30 -18.98 6.39 1.83
C GLY A 30 -18.46 7.55 2.67
N ASN A 31 -17.80 8.53 2.04
CA ASN A 31 -17.28 9.73 2.71
C ASN A 31 -18.37 10.59 3.36
N LYS A 32 -19.61 10.60 2.84
CA LYS A 32 -20.72 11.30 3.50
C LYS A 32 -21.02 10.69 4.88
N LEU A 33 -20.99 9.36 4.98
CA LEU A 33 -21.21 8.64 6.25
C LEU A 33 -20.04 8.84 7.21
N LEU A 34 -18.80 8.78 6.72
CA LEU A 34 -17.60 9.05 7.51
C LEU A 34 -17.58 10.49 8.05
N THR A 35 -18.01 11.44 7.23
CA THR A 35 -18.14 12.85 7.65
C THR A 35 -19.21 13.01 8.73
N GLN A 36 -20.35 12.33 8.61
CA GLN A 36 -21.40 12.36 9.64
C GLN A 36 -20.93 11.69 10.94
N SER A 37 -20.19 10.59 10.85
CA SER A 37 -19.55 9.93 11.99
C SER A 37 -18.69 10.91 12.79
N THR A 38 -17.79 11.62 12.10
CA THR A 38 -16.90 12.64 12.68
C THR A 38 -17.65 13.83 13.29
N LYS A 39 -18.82 14.19 12.74
CA LYS A 39 -19.66 15.26 13.30
C LYS A 39 -20.35 14.84 14.61
N LEU A 40 -20.77 13.59 14.70
CA LEU A 40 -21.42 13.05 15.90
C LEU A 40 -20.42 12.81 17.04
N ASP A 41 -19.19 12.42 16.71
CA ASP A 41 -18.09 12.30 17.66
C ASP A 41 -16.82 12.94 17.10
N PRO A 42 -16.57 14.23 17.39
CA PRO A 42 -15.37 14.92 16.93
C PRO A 42 -14.04 14.36 17.47
N THR A 43 -14.09 13.53 18.51
CA THR A 43 -12.91 12.88 19.09
C THR A 43 -12.59 11.55 18.40
N PHE A 44 -13.54 10.99 17.65
CA PHE A 44 -13.31 9.81 16.84
C PHE A 44 -12.69 10.18 15.49
N ALA A 45 -11.36 10.24 15.46
CA ALA A 45 -10.59 10.82 14.37
C ALA A 45 -10.28 9.84 13.22
N SER A 46 -10.38 8.52 13.44
CA SER A 46 -10.12 7.49 12.42
C SER A 46 -10.85 7.67 11.08
N PRO A 47 -12.11 8.15 10.99
CA PRO A 47 -12.79 8.38 9.71
C PRO A 47 -12.05 9.36 8.79
N ASP A 48 -11.30 10.33 9.33
CA ASP A 48 -10.59 11.33 8.53
C ASP A 48 -9.47 10.71 7.69
N LEU A 49 -8.88 9.59 8.12
CA LEU A 49 -7.88 8.85 7.30
C LEU A 49 -8.50 8.31 6.02
N TYR A 50 -9.74 7.81 6.08
CA TYR A 50 -10.46 7.29 4.92
C TYR A 50 -10.97 8.42 4.01
N ILE A 51 -11.34 9.56 4.60
CA ILE A 51 -11.69 10.77 3.84
C ILE A 51 -10.46 11.32 3.11
N ALA A 52 -9.29 11.31 3.75
CA ALA A 52 -8.02 11.69 3.13
C ALA A 52 -7.71 10.81 1.91
N ASP A 53 -8.02 9.52 2.00
CA ASP A 53 -7.71 8.53 0.96
C ASP A 53 -8.44 8.78 -0.35
N PHE A 54 -9.64 9.37 -0.30
CA PHE A 54 -10.33 9.85 -1.49
C PHE A 54 -9.51 10.86 -2.27
N TYR A 55 -8.87 11.81 -1.58
CA TYR A 55 -8.03 12.80 -2.26
C TYR A 55 -6.74 12.18 -2.79
N LEU A 56 -6.21 11.14 -2.14
CA LEU A 56 -5.06 10.40 -2.65
C LEU A 56 -5.41 9.68 -3.95
N HIS A 57 -6.51 8.92 -3.99
CA HIS A 57 -6.97 8.23 -5.20
C HIS A 57 -7.37 9.20 -6.31
N TYR A 58 -7.91 10.37 -5.95
CA TYR A 58 -8.15 11.46 -6.90
C TYR A 58 -6.86 11.91 -7.60
N ILE A 59 -5.71 11.82 -6.96
CA ILE A 59 -4.44 12.28 -7.55
C ILE A 59 -3.66 11.13 -8.19
N SER A 60 -3.82 9.91 -7.68
CA SER A 60 -2.95 8.78 -8.01
C SER A 60 -3.53 7.82 -9.04
N ASP A 61 -4.86 7.64 -9.05
CA ASP A 61 -5.51 6.49 -9.71
C ASP A 61 -6.64 6.89 -10.67
N ARG A 62 -6.51 8.05 -11.32
CA ARG A 62 -7.43 8.46 -12.39
C ARG A 62 -6.69 9.02 -13.60
N VAL A 63 -7.31 8.87 -14.76
CA VAL A 63 -6.93 9.64 -15.96
C VAL A 63 -7.63 11.00 -15.84
N PRO A 64 -6.89 12.13 -15.83
CA PRO A 64 -7.52 13.45 -15.80
C PRO A 64 -8.51 13.66 -16.93
N ASP A 65 -9.74 14.04 -16.58
CA ASP A 65 -10.82 14.37 -17.49
C ASP A 65 -11.42 15.74 -17.12
N PRO A 66 -11.05 16.80 -17.86
CA PRO A 66 -11.51 18.15 -17.62
C PRO A 66 -13.04 18.33 -17.65
N LYS A 67 -13.80 17.36 -18.16
CA LYS A 67 -15.28 17.41 -18.21
C LYS A 67 -15.93 16.89 -16.95
N THR A 68 -15.29 15.97 -16.23
CA THR A 68 -15.85 15.31 -15.05
C THR A 68 -15.11 15.67 -13.77
N ASP A 69 -13.88 16.16 -13.89
CA ASP A 69 -13.07 16.59 -12.77
C ASP A 69 -13.57 17.88 -12.13
N THR A 70 -13.60 17.85 -10.80
CA THR A 70 -14.01 18.99 -9.97
C THR A 70 -12.83 19.65 -9.26
N LEU A 71 -11.65 19.03 -9.30
CA LEU A 71 -10.43 19.51 -8.66
C LEU A 71 -9.22 19.31 -9.58
N THR A 72 -8.26 20.21 -9.52
CA THR A 72 -6.90 19.94 -10.05
C THR A 72 -6.12 19.04 -9.09
N ASP A 73 -5.05 18.40 -9.57
CA ASP A 73 -4.19 17.57 -8.71
C ASP A 73 -3.61 18.36 -7.53
N GLU A 74 -3.22 19.62 -7.75
CA GLU A 74 -2.74 20.52 -6.70
C GLU A 74 -3.87 20.89 -5.70
N GLN A 75 -5.10 21.11 -6.17
CA GLN A 75 -6.24 21.35 -5.28
C GLN A 75 -6.56 20.11 -4.43
N SER A 76 -6.52 18.92 -5.02
CA SER A 76 -6.73 17.67 -4.31
C SER A 76 -5.59 17.41 -3.32
N TYR A 77 -4.33 17.70 -3.68
CA TYR A 77 -3.19 17.58 -2.77
C TYR A 77 -3.35 18.50 -1.56
N ASN A 78 -3.74 19.75 -1.79
CA ASN A 78 -3.99 20.70 -0.72
C ASN A 78 -5.13 20.25 0.21
N LYS A 79 -6.18 19.60 -0.34
CA LYS A 79 -7.25 19.00 0.46
C LYS A 79 -6.78 17.79 1.26
N LEU A 80 -5.99 16.89 0.66
CA LEU A 80 -5.34 15.76 1.35
C LEU A 80 -4.55 16.27 2.56
N MET A 81 -3.61 17.19 2.33
CA MET A 81 -2.76 17.74 3.39
C MET A 81 -3.56 18.50 4.45
N LYS A 82 -4.65 19.18 4.07
CA LYS A 82 -5.55 19.82 5.02
C LYS A 82 -6.26 18.81 5.92
N VAL A 83 -6.84 17.75 5.36
CA VAL A 83 -7.53 16.72 6.17
C VAL A 83 -6.56 16.06 7.14
N LEU A 84 -5.36 15.71 6.70
CA LEU A 84 -4.33 15.13 7.56
C LEU A 84 -3.84 16.11 8.65
N GLY A 85 -3.72 17.40 8.33
CA GLY A 85 -3.39 18.44 9.31
C GLY A 85 -4.49 18.63 10.36
N ASP A 86 -5.75 18.67 9.94
CA ASP A 86 -6.91 18.78 10.83
C ASP A 86 -7.01 17.54 11.73
N LEU A 87 -6.72 16.33 11.21
CA LEU A 87 -6.65 15.07 11.95
C LEU A 87 -5.62 15.14 13.11
N VAL A 88 -4.42 15.69 12.85
CA VAL A 88 -3.41 15.91 13.89
C VAL A 88 -3.90 16.85 15.00
N GLY A 89 -4.78 17.81 14.66
CA GLY A 89 -5.41 18.72 15.61
C GLY A 89 -6.45 18.07 16.53
N LYS A 90 -7.08 16.98 16.08
CA LYS A 90 -8.11 16.23 16.83
C LYS A 90 -7.55 15.18 17.77
N ALA A 91 -6.26 14.84 17.65
CA ALA A 91 -5.61 13.83 18.48
C ALA A 91 -5.81 14.10 19.98
N GLY A 92 -6.34 13.12 20.70
CA GLY A 92 -6.64 13.19 22.13
C GLY A 92 -5.41 12.98 23.03
N SER A 93 -4.28 12.55 22.46
CA SER A 93 -3.04 12.37 23.20
C SER A 93 -1.80 12.74 22.38
N PRO A 94 -0.65 13.03 23.02
CA PRO A 94 0.62 13.22 22.32
C PRO A 94 1.03 12.02 21.46
N ALA A 95 0.77 10.79 21.92
CA ALA A 95 1.11 9.55 21.20
C ALA A 95 0.29 9.41 19.90
N GLU A 96 -1.00 9.71 19.96
CA GLU A 96 -1.89 9.73 18.80
C GLU A 96 -1.52 10.85 17.82
N LYS A 97 -1.17 12.02 18.35
CA LYS A 97 -0.75 13.16 17.55
C LYS A 97 0.49 12.82 16.73
N ASP A 98 1.46 12.15 17.34
CA ASP A 98 2.67 11.71 16.66
C ASP A 98 2.40 10.60 15.65
N TYR A 99 1.49 9.66 15.97
CA TYR A 99 1.03 8.68 15.00
C TYR A 99 0.40 9.33 13.76
N TYR A 100 -0.51 10.31 13.93
CA TYR A 100 -1.13 11.00 12.79
C TYR A 100 -0.16 11.89 12.00
N ARG A 101 0.89 12.42 12.65
CA ARG A 101 1.96 13.14 11.96
C ARG A 101 2.74 12.25 10.99
N LEU A 102 2.74 10.92 11.16
CA LEU A 102 3.37 10.02 10.20
C LEU A 102 2.72 10.16 8.83
N TYR A 103 1.38 10.24 8.77
CA TYR A 103 0.64 10.41 7.51
C TYR A 103 0.91 11.78 6.89
N VAL A 104 0.93 12.85 7.69
CA VAL A 104 1.31 14.19 7.19
C VAL A 104 2.70 14.15 6.56
N THR A 105 3.66 13.53 7.24
CA THR A 105 5.06 13.47 6.75
C THR A 105 5.16 12.59 5.51
N MET A 106 4.53 11.41 5.52
CA MET A 106 4.46 10.48 4.39
C MET A 106 4.02 11.15 3.08
N PHE A 107 3.03 12.03 3.14
CA PHE A 107 2.50 12.73 1.97
C PHE A 107 3.11 14.13 1.73
N SER A 108 4.04 14.55 2.58
CA SER A 108 4.78 15.79 2.39
C SER A 108 5.92 15.63 1.37
N ARG A 109 6.47 16.77 0.93
CA ARG A 109 7.66 16.83 0.09
C ARG A 109 8.97 16.86 0.91
N ASP A 110 8.89 16.77 2.24
CA ASP A 110 10.03 16.92 3.16
C ASP A 110 9.99 15.82 4.24
N TRP A 111 10.91 14.87 4.14
CA TRP A 111 11.03 13.75 5.08
C TRP A 111 12.14 13.97 6.12
N SER A 112 12.70 15.18 6.22
CA SER A 112 13.85 15.49 7.10
C SER A 112 13.61 15.12 8.57
N ASN A 113 12.36 15.21 9.02
CA ASN A 113 11.95 14.85 10.37
C ASN A 113 11.25 13.49 10.48
N PHE A 114 11.21 12.70 9.40
CA PHE A 114 10.42 11.48 9.37
C PHE A 114 11.02 10.39 10.26
N ARG A 115 12.33 10.17 10.17
CA ARG A 115 13.03 9.20 11.01
C ARG A 115 12.84 9.42 12.51
N PRO A 116 13.15 10.60 13.08
CA PRO A 116 12.94 10.81 14.52
C PRO A 116 11.46 10.70 14.91
N LEU A 117 10.53 11.05 14.01
CA LEU A 117 9.11 10.85 14.25
C LEU A 117 8.73 9.36 14.29
N ILE A 118 9.20 8.56 13.33
CA ILE A 118 8.98 7.10 13.29
C ILE A 118 9.53 6.45 14.55
N GLU A 119 10.79 6.74 14.89
CA GLU A 119 11.44 6.16 16.08
C GLU A 119 10.68 6.53 17.36
N ARG A 120 10.20 7.78 17.48
CA ARG A 120 9.37 8.19 18.61
C ARG A 120 8.04 7.46 18.68
N VAL A 121 7.37 7.23 17.56
CA VAL A 121 6.10 6.48 17.50
C VAL A 121 6.33 5.01 17.83
N LEU A 122 7.32 4.37 17.21
CA LEU A 122 7.57 2.93 17.38
C LEU A 122 8.14 2.58 18.76
N ASN A 123 8.83 3.52 19.43
CA ASN A 123 9.33 3.32 20.79
C ASN A 123 8.32 3.70 21.88
N ASN A 124 7.13 4.20 21.53
CA ASN A 124 6.08 4.54 22.48
C ASN A 124 5.01 3.43 22.53
N PRO A 125 4.89 2.66 23.63
CA PRO A 125 3.91 1.59 23.74
C PRO A 125 2.45 2.05 23.54
N GLU A 126 2.13 3.30 23.90
CA GLU A 126 0.80 3.87 23.69
C GLU A 126 0.47 4.06 22.21
N SER A 127 1.48 4.17 21.35
CA SER A 127 1.28 4.36 19.92
C SER A 127 0.91 3.07 19.18
N SER A 128 1.31 1.90 19.69
CA SER A 128 1.11 0.60 19.03
C SER A 128 -0.36 0.32 18.72
N LYS A 129 -1.28 0.72 19.59
CA LYS A 129 -2.73 0.49 19.41
C LYS A 129 -3.31 1.18 18.17
N TYR A 130 -2.72 2.29 17.72
CA TYR A 130 -3.23 3.03 16.57
C TYR A 130 -2.98 2.31 15.24
N PHE A 131 -2.01 1.41 15.17
CA PHE A 131 -1.76 0.59 13.97
C PHE A 131 -2.90 -0.37 13.65
N ALA A 132 -3.80 -0.67 14.60
CA ALA A 132 -4.99 -1.49 14.36
C ALA A 132 -5.93 -0.86 13.33
N TYR A 133 -5.95 0.47 13.23
CA TYR A 133 -6.80 1.26 12.34
C TYR A 133 -6.01 2.00 11.26
N GLN A 134 -4.82 1.50 10.93
CA GLN A 134 -3.99 2.15 9.92
C GLN A 134 -4.64 2.18 8.54
N SER A 135 -4.20 3.12 7.72
CA SER A 135 -4.56 3.23 6.30
C SER A 135 -3.31 3.49 5.45
N PHE A 136 -3.48 3.70 4.15
CA PHE A 136 -2.42 4.18 3.24
C PHE A 136 -1.18 3.30 3.10
N ASN A 137 -1.23 2.03 3.50
CA ASN A 137 -0.06 1.15 3.53
C ASN A 137 1.10 1.70 4.40
N LEU A 138 0.79 2.43 5.49
CA LEU A 138 1.79 2.98 6.41
C LEU A 138 2.75 1.89 6.90
N GLY A 139 2.26 0.72 7.33
CA GLY A 139 3.12 -0.38 7.76
C GLY A 139 4.10 -0.86 6.70
N GLN A 140 3.66 -0.99 5.44
CA GLN A 140 4.53 -1.35 4.31
C GLN A 140 5.60 -0.29 4.05
N LEU A 141 5.28 1.00 4.20
CA LEU A 141 6.27 2.07 4.14
C LEU A 141 7.31 1.93 5.26
N LEU A 142 6.88 1.70 6.50
CA LEU A 142 7.80 1.51 7.63
C LEU A 142 8.72 0.30 7.42
N ILE A 143 8.20 -0.79 6.86
CA ILE A 143 8.98 -1.96 6.44
C ILE A 143 10.02 -1.56 5.38
N ALA A 144 9.61 -0.82 4.35
CA ALA A 144 10.51 -0.34 3.29
C ALA A 144 11.66 0.54 3.84
N LEU A 145 11.40 1.28 4.92
CA LEU A 145 12.36 2.13 5.64
C LEU A 145 13.23 1.36 6.66
N GLY A 146 13.06 0.05 6.80
CA GLY A 146 13.92 -0.80 7.63
C GLY A 146 13.36 -1.13 9.02
N TYR A 147 12.09 -0.84 9.29
CA TYR A 147 11.42 -1.10 10.58
C TYR A 147 10.64 -2.42 10.59
N GLN A 148 11.01 -3.40 9.75
CA GLN A 148 10.32 -4.69 9.65
C GLN A 148 10.21 -5.46 10.97
N ASP A 149 11.21 -5.38 11.86
CA ASP A 149 11.18 -6.09 13.14
C ASP A 149 10.12 -5.53 14.09
N GLN A 150 10.05 -4.20 14.23
CA GLN A 150 9.01 -3.54 15.00
C GLN A 150 7.62 -3.83 14.42
N MET A 151 7.48 -3.83 13.09
CA MET A 151 6.21 -4.12 12.44
C MET A 151 5.77 -5.58 12.63
N ILE A 152 6.69 -6.55 12.65
CA ILE A 152 6.36 -7.94 13.02
C ILE A 152 5.79 -8.00 14.44
N THR A 153 6.45 -7.35 15.40
CA THR A 153 5.99 -7.34 16.80
C THR A 153 4.62 -6.68 16.95
N ILE A 154 4.42 -5.50 16.36
CA ILE A 154 3.15 -4.76 16.41
C ILE A 154 2.03 -5.60 15.76
N SER A 155 2.25 -6.10 14.53
CA SER A 155 1.24 -6.88 13.82
C SER A 155 0.89 -8.17 14.56
N LYS A 156 1.87 -8.96 15.03
CA LYS A 156 1.60 -10.19 15.80
C LYS A 156 0.81 -9.90 17.08
N THR A 157 1.11 -8.80 17.78
CA THR A 157 0.40 -8.41 19.01
C THR A 157 -1.05 -8.02 18.71
N LEU A 158 -1.29 -7.18 17.72
CA LEU A 158 -2.64 -6.71 17.40
C LEU A 158 -3.51 -7.81 16.77
N LEU A 159 -2.92 -8.72 15.99
CA LEU A 159 -3.61 -9.88 15.43
C LEU A 159 -4.09 -10.88 16.48
N GLN A 160 -3.53 -10.87 17.71
CA GLN A 160 -4.10 -11.67 18.82
C GLN A 160 -5.49 -11.17 19.21
N SER A 161 -5.75 -9.86 19.07
CA SER A 161 -7.03 -9.25 19.43
C SER A 161 -8.01 -9.21 18.26
N ASP A 162 -7.51 -9.02 17.05
CA ASP A 162 -8.29 -9.06 15.81
C ASP A 162 -7.57 -9.89 14.74
N PRO A 163 -7.75 -11.23 14.76
CA PRO A 163 -7.13 -12.12 13.78
C PRO A 163 -7.58 -11.85 12.35
N SER A 164 -8.73 -11.19 12.14
CA SER A 164 -9.29 -10.88 10.82
C SER A 164 -8.72 -9.60 10.20
N ASN A 165 -7.86 -8.86 10.89
CA ASN A 165 -7.32 -7.60 10.39
C ASN A 165 -6.37 -7.82 9.20
N GLY A 166 -6.92 -7.76 7.98
CA GLY A 166 -6.15 -8.00 6.76
C GLY A 166 -5.01 -6.99 6.52
N SER A 167 -5.06 -5.78 7.10
CA SER A 167 -3.93 -4.83 7.02
C SER A 167 -2.73 -5.35 7.79
N LEU A 168 -2.96 -5.77 9.03
CA LEU A 168 -1.91 -6.29 9.90
C LEU A 168 -1.35 -7.62 9.39
N GLN A 169 -2.21 -8.47 8.81
CA GLN A 169 -1.77 -9.67 8.11
C GLN A 169 -0.87 -9.33 6.91
N THR A 170 -1.25 -8.30 6.12
CA THR A 170 -0.46 -7.84 4.97
C THR A 170 0.90 -7.29 5.41
N ASP A 171 0.93 -6.50 6.49
CA ASP A 171 2.19 -5.96 7.00
C ASP A 171 3.10 -7.05 7.57
N LEU A 172 2.52 -8.01 8.31
CA LEU A 172 3.27 -9.16 8.80
C LEU A 172 3.88 -9.95 7.63
N ALA A 173 3.10 -10.23 6.60
CA ALA A 173 3.55 -10.90 5.38
C ALA A 173 4.69 -10.13 4.70
N THR A 174 4.50 -8.84 4.43
CA THR A 174 5.51 -7.98 3.80
C THR A 174 6.78 -7.88 4.65
N ALA A 175 6.66 -7.82 5.98
CA ALA A 175 7.81 -7.78 6.88
C ALA A 175 8.59 -9.10 6.88
N LEU A 176 7.91 -10.26 6.90
CA LEU A 176 8.54 -11.56 6.77
C LEU A 176 9.25 -11.70 5.41
N ILE A 177 8.59 -11.30 4.33
CA ILE A 177 9.16 -11.27 2.97
C ILE A 177 10.40 -10.37 2.90
N SER A 178 10.36 -9.17 3.49
CA SER A 178 11.51 -8.26 3.53
C SER A 178 12.72 -8.85 4.25
N LYS A 179 12.51 -9.83 5.14
CA LYS A 179 13.56 -10.58 5.84
C LYS A 179 13.95 -11.88 5.12
N GLY A 180 13.42 -12.15 3.94
CA GLY A 180 13.63 -13.40 3.21
C GLY A 180 12.95 -14.62 3.84
N LYS A 181 12.03 -14.43 4.79
CA LYS A 181 11.34 -15.49 5.53
C LYS A 181 10.10 -15.98 4.78
N TYR A 182 10.28 -16.38 3.53
CA TYR A 182 9.19 -16.78 2.62
C TYR A 182 8.44 -18.02 3.13
N GLU A 183 9.16 -19.05 3.60
CA GLU A 183 8.56 -20.29 4.09
C GLU A 183 7.76 -20.08 5.39
N GLU A 184 8.27 -19.23 6.31
CA GLU A 184 7.55 -18.86 7.54
C GLU A 184 6.20 -18.25 7.20
N PHE A 185 6.18 -17.27 6.29
CA PHE A 185 4.94 -16.64 5.83
C PHE A 185 3.96 -17.63 5.16
N ILE A 186 4.44 -18.51 4.29
CA ILE A 186 3.58 -19.51 3.62
C ILE A 186 3.00 -20.49 4.65
N SER A 187 3.80 -20.95 5.61
CA SER A 187 3.38 -21.94 6.62
C SER A 187 2.37 -21.41 7.64
N GLU A 188 2.45 -20.12 8.01
CA GLU A 188 1.52 -19.48 8.96
C GLU A 188 0.09 -19.33 8.37
N LYS A 189 -0.10 -19.54 7.05
CA LYS A 189 -1.39 -19.40 6.34
C LYS A 189 -2.01 -20.74 5.94
N GLY A 190 -2.23 -21.63 6.91
CA GLY A 190 -3.09 -22.80 6.75
C GLY A 190 -4.57 -22.44 6.91
N GLN A 191 -5.29 -22.22 5.80
CA GLN A 191 -6.76 -22.18 5.69
C GLN A 191 -7.51 -21.00 6.35
N SER A 192 -7.63 -19.87 5.64
CA SER A 192 -8.86 -19.04 5.62
C SER A 192 -8.66 -17.90 4.63
N LEU A 193 -9.43 -17.90 3.53
CA LEU A 193 -9.43 -16.84 2.52
C LEU A 193 -10.88 -16.62 2.04
N SER A 194 -11.51 -15.53 2.47
CA SER A 194 -12.76 -14.96 1.95
C SER A 194 -12.51 -13.64 1.19
N LEU A 195 -12.85 -13.59 -0.10
CA LEU A 195 -12.49 -12.58 -1.10
C LEU A 195 -12.74 -11.08 -0.75
N GLU A 196 -11.98 -10.50 0.18
CA GLU A 196 -11.90 -9.06 0.45
C GLU A 196 -10.64 -8.43 -0.16
N PHE A 197 -10.62 -7.09 -0.35
CA PHE A 197 -9.49 -6.35 -0.93
C PHE A 197 -8.14 -6.66 -0.27
N ARG A 198 -8.13 -6.80 1.06
CA ARG A 198 -6.92 -7.10 1.83
C ARG A 198 -6.40 -8.50 1.56
N GLU A 199 -7.28 -9.44 1.21
CA GLU A 199 -6.86 -10.77 0.78
C GLU A 199 -6.22 -10.77 -0.61
N ARG A 200 -6.69 -9.92 -1.54
CA ARG A 200 -6.08 -9.80 -2.88
C ARG A 200 -4.58 -9.51 -2.81
N THR A 201 -4.16 -8.67 -1.85
CA THR A 201 -2.75 -8.36 -1.61
C THR A 201 -2.03 -9.52 -0.95
N LEU A 202 -2.64 -10.22 0.01
CA LEU A 202 -2.04 -11.41 0.63
C LEU A 202 -1.80 -12.54 -0.38
N ILE A 203 -2.73 -12.79 -1.31
CA ILE A 203 -2.54 -13.78 -2.39
C ILE A 203 -1.35 -13.39 -3.26
N PHE A 204 -1.26 -12.11 -3.64
CA PHE A 204 -0.11 -11.61 -4.39
C PHE A 204 1.22 -11.88 -3.65
N LEU A 205 1.27 -11.59 -2.33
CA LEU A 205 2.47 -11.84 -1.52
C LEU A 205 2.79 -13.33 -1.39
N GLN A 206 1.78 -14.20 -1.29
CA GLN A 206 1.96 -15.66 -1.24
C GLN A 206 2.56 -16.19 -2.54
N ILE A 207 1.98 -15.81 -3.68
CA ILE A 207 2.48 -16.21 -5.00
C ILE A 207 3.89 -15.67 -5.20
N TYR A 208 4.15 -14.40 -4.84
CA TYR A 208 5.49 -13.84 -4.88
C TYR A 208 6.49 -14.66 -4.05
N SER A 209 6.11 -15.05 -2.84
CA SER A 209 6.95 -15.85 -1.94
C SER A 209 7.26 -17.24 -2.52
N LEU A 210 6.28 -17.90 -3.13
CA LEU A 210 6.47 -19.16 -3.85
C LEU A 210 7.47 -18.99 -5.01
N LEU A 211 7.38 -17.89 -5.77
CA LEU A 211 8.31 -17.57 -6.85
C LEU A 211 9.74 -17.30 -6.35
N GLN A 212 9.90 -16.66 -5.18
CA GLN A 212 11.23 -16.47 -4.57
C GLN A 212 11.86 -17.79 -4.10
N LEU A 213 11.04 -18.79 -3.77
CA LEU A 213 11.46 -20.13 -3.41
C LEU A 213 11.64 -21.06 -4.62
N ASN A 214 11.46 -20.57 -5.86
CA ASN A 214 11.42 -21.38 -7.09
C ASN A 214 10.35 -22.49 -7.08
N ARG A 215 9.28 -22.32 -6.29
CA ARG A 215 8.11 -23.21 -6.24
C ARG A 215 7.08 -22.80 -7.31
N THR A 216 7.54 -22.68 -8.55
CA THR A 216 6.78 -22.06 -9.66
C THR A 216 5.49 -22.81 -9.98
N SER A 217 5.47 -24.14 -9.89
CA SER A 217 4.25 -24.95 -10.11
C SER A 217 3.17 -24.67 -9.06
N GLU A 218 3.55 -24.49 -7.80
CA GLU A 218 2.59 -24.14 -6.73
C GLU A 218 2.08 -22.70 -6.89
N ALA A 219 2.94 -21.79 -7.34
CA ALA A 219 2.56 -20.41 -7.66
C ALA A 219 1.51 -20.38 -8.80
N GLU A 220 1.71 -21.19 -9.84
CA GLU A 220 0.76 -21.34 -10.94
C GLU A 220 -0.56 -21.96 -10.49
N GLU A 221 -0.50 -23.05 -9.71
CA GLU A 221 -1.71 -23.70 -9.18
C GLU A 221 -2.51 -22.72 -8.31
N LEU A 222 -1.85 -21.95 -7.44
CA LEU A 222 -2.51 -20.97 -6.60
C LEU A 222 -3.14 -19.85 -7.44
N LEU A 223 -2.41 -19.28 -8.38
CA LEU A 223 -2.91 -18.19 -9.23
C LEU A 223 -4.08 -18.63 -10.11
N SER A 224 -4.11 -19.90 -10.54
CA SER A 224 -5.20 -20.46 -11.37
C SER A 224 -6.58 -20.44 -10.69
N LYS A 225 -6.62 -20.33 -9.36
CA LYS A 225 -7.85 -20.26 -8.55
C LYS A 225 -8.52 -18.89 -8.60
N PHE A 226 -7.88 -17.90 -9.23
CA PHE A 226 -8.33 -16.52 -9.24
C PHE A 226 -8.44 -15.95 -10.65
N SER A 227 -9.32 -14.96 -10.80
CA SER A 227 -9.42 -14.13 -12.00
C SER A 227 -8.50 -12.90 -11.89
N PRO A 228 -8.20 -12.20 -13.01
CA PRO A 228 -7.46 -10.94 -12.99
C PRO A 228 -8.00 -9.90 -12.02
N ASP A 229 -9.32 -9.89 -11.80
CA ASP A 229 -10.00 -8.95 -10.92
C ASP A 229 -9.91 -9.31 -9.43
N ASN A 230 -9.25 -10.42 -9.08
CA ASN A 230 -9.22 -10.90 -7.69
C ASN A 230 -7.84 -10.87 -7.07
N VAL A 231 -6.79 -10.57 -7.84
CA VAL A 231 -5.40 -10.59 -7.35
C VAL A 231 -4.66 -9.36 -7.83
N ARG A 232 -4.02 -8.68 -6.89
CA ARG A 232 -3.15 -7.55 -7.21
C ARG A 232 -2.03 -8.00 -8.15
N ALA A 233 -1.77 -7.23 -9.20
CA ALA A 233 -0.70 -7.51 -10.17
C ALA A 233 -0.82 -8.91 -10.82
N TYR A 234 -2.04 -9.40 -11.05
CA TYR A 234 -2.30 -10.73 -11.63
C TYR A 234 -1.49 -11.00 -12.90
N TRP A 235 -1.48 -10.06 -13.86
CA TRP A 235 -0.75 -10.22 -15.12
C TRP A 235 0.76 -10.21 -14.93
N ASP A 236 1.29 -9.43 -13.99
CA ASP A 236 2.72 -9.44 -13.66
C ASP A 236 3.13 -10.79 -13.02
N LEU A 237 2.32 -11.33 -12.11
CA LEU A 237 2.55 -12.65 -11.52
C LEU A 237 2.51 -13.76 -12.57
N ARG A 238 1.50 -13.75 -13.44
CA ARG A 238 1.41 -14.70 -14.56
C ARG A 238 2.63 -14.61 -15.48
N ALA A 239 3.08 -13.40 -15.79
CA ALA A 239 4.24 -13.19 -16.63
C ALA A 239 5.53 -13.69 -15.96
N LEU A 240 5.70 -13.48 -14.65
CA LEU A 240 6.84 -14.00 -13.90
C LEU A 240 6.85 -15.54 -13.82
N ILE A 241 5.68 -16.17 -13.64
CA ILE A 241 5.54 -17.64 -13.69
C ILE A 241 6.01 -18.16 -15.05
N ALA A 242 5.46 -17.61 -16.15
CA ALA A 242 5.85 -18.00 -17.51
C ALA A 242 7.34 -17.78 -17.76
N PHE A 243 7.90 -16.66 -17.26
CA PHE A 243 9.31 -16.35 -17.39
C PHE A 243 10.21 -17.35 -16.65
N GLN A 244 9.87 -17.72 -15.39
CA GLN A 244 10.60 -18.73 -14.62
C GLN A 244 10.52 -20.13 -15.24
N GLN A 245 9.42 -20.44 -15.95
CA GLN A 245 9.28 -21.67 -16.74
C GLN A 245 10.05 -21.65 -18.07
N GLY A 246 10.64 -20.51 -18.45
CA GLY A 246 11.38 -20.36 -19.72
C GLY A 246 10.53 -19.90 -20.90
N HIS A 247 9.23 -19.67 -20.71
CA HIS A 247 8.29 -19.20 -21.74
C HIS A 247 8.38 -17.68 -21.95
N LYS A 248 9.53 -17.20 -22.43
CA LYS A 248 9.83 -15.76 -22.53
C LYS A 248 8.86 -14.96 -23.41
N GLU A 249 8.46 -15.51 -24.55
CA GLU A 249 7.51 -14.84 -25.46
C GLU A 249 6.12 -14.72 -24.83
N GLU A 250 5.68 -15.76 -24.12
CA GLU A 250 4.42 -15.71 -23.37
C GLU A 250 4.48 -14.66 -22.26
N ALA A 251 5.58 -14.64 -21.48
CA ALA A 251 5.78 -13.65 -20.42
C ALA A 251 5.69 -12.21 -20.95
N LEU A 252 6.32 -11.92 -22.09
CA LEU A 252 6.25 -10.62 -22.75
C LEU A 252 4.80 -10.28 -23.17
N ASN A 253 4.09 -11.24 -23.77
CA ASN A 253 2.69 -11.04 -24.17
C ASN A 253 1.77 -10.80 -22.96
N LEU A 254 2.01 -11.49 -21.83
CA LEU A 254 1.26 -11.30 -20.59
C LEU A 254 1.51 -9.92 -19.97
N LEU A 255 2.76 -9.45 -19.94
CA LEU A 255 3.05 -8.08 -19.49
C LEU A 255 2.39 -7.03 -20.38
N ASN A 256 2.32 -7.24 -21.68
CA ASN A 256 1.62 -6.31 -22.58
C ASN A 256 0.12 -6.23 -22.25
N LYS A 257 -0.51 -7.32 -21.79
CA LYS A 257 -1.92 -7.32 -21.34
C LYS A 257 -2.14 -6.45 -20.09
N ARG A 258 -1.13 -6.28 -19.23
CA ARG A 258 -1.21 -5.42 -18.03
C ARG A 258 -1.67 -4.00 -18.38
N SER A 259 -1.16 -3.43 -19.47
CA SER A 259 -1.48 -2.06 -19.89
C SER A 259 -2.95 -1.90 -20.32
N ALA A 260 -3.57 -2.95 -20.87
CA ALA A 260 -4.99 -2.98 -21.19
C ALA A 260 -5.88 -3.02 -19.93
N HIS A 261 -5.37 -3.61 -18.84
CA HIS A 261 -6.02 -3.65 -17.53
C HIS A 261 -5.58 -2.50 -16.60
N ARG A 262 -4.81 -1.53 -17.11
CA ARG A 262 -4.37 -0.31 -16.40
C ARG A 262 -3.76 -0.52 -15.00
N SER A 263 -3.24 -1.71 -14.73
CA SER A 263 -2.55 -2.01 -13.48
C SER A 263 -1.25 -1.18 -13.41
N SER A 264 -1.03 -0.47 -12.29
CA SER A 264 0.24 0.19 -12.02
C SER A 264 1.34 -0.86 -12.05
N GLY A 265 2.26 -0.73 -13.01
CA GLY A 265 3.23 -1.78 -13.31
C GLY A 265 4.03 -2.19 -12.08
N TRP A 266 4.10 -3.50 -11.82
CA TRP A 266 4.98 -3.99 -10.76
C TRP A 266 6.40 -4.14 -11.30
N MET A 267 7.24 -3.16 -10.95
CA MET A 267 8.60 -3.01 -11.49
C MET A 267 9.49 -4.25 -11.36
N VAL A 268 9.21 -5.16 -10.40
CA VAL A 268 9.93 -6.45 -10.28
C VAL A 268 9.72 -7.31 -11.52
N ALA A 269 8.48 -7.42 -12.01
CA ALA A 269 8.19 -8.17 -13.24
C ALA A 269 8.75 -7.44 -14.47
N THR A 270 8.64 -6.10 -14.49
CA THR A 270 9.20 -5.26 -15.55
C THR A 270 10.72 -5.46 -15.68
N ASP A 271 11.49 -5.39 -14.58
CA ASP A 271 12.95 -5.59 -14.60
C ASP A 271 13.32 -7.00 -15.06
N ALA A 272 12.60 -8.02 -14.57
CA ALA A 272 12.88 -9.40 -14.91
C ALA A 272 12.67 -9.72 -16.40
N ILE A 273 11.63 -9.16 -17.02
CA ILE A 273 11.17 -9.57 -18.36
C ILE A 273 11.55 -8.55 -19.44
N LEU A 274 11.43 -7.25 -19.15
CA LEU A 274 11.72 -6.15 -20.08
C LEU A 274 13.08 -5.51 -19.84
N GLY A 275 13.70 -5.80 -18.69
CA GLY A 275 15.02 -5.30 -18.32
C GLY A 275 15.00 -3.97 -17.55
N ARG A 276 16.16 -3.66 -16.98
CA ARG A 276 16.39 -2.52 -16.08
C ARG A 276 15.94 -1.17 -16.63
N GLU A 277 16.16 -0.92 -17.91
CA GLU A 277 15.76 0.34 -18.52
C GLU A 277 14.24 0.54 -18.53
N ALA A 278 13.47 -0.53 -18.70
CA ALA A 278 12.01 -0.46 -18.67
C ALA A 278 11.51 -0.20 -17.24
N ALA A 279 12.08 -0.87 -16.24
CA ALA A 279 11.77 -0.62 -14.85
C ALA A 279 12.15 0.81 -14.41
N ASN A 280 13.30 1.33 -14.89
CA ASN A 280 13.70 2.72 -14.67
C ASN A 280 12.70 3.73 -15.25
N ARG A 281 12.10 3.45 -16.42
CA ARG A 281 11.06 4.32 -16.99
C ARG A 281 9.79 4.34 -16.14
N GLU A 282 9.38 3.19 -15.59
CA GLU A 282 8.24 3.10 -14.66
C GLU A 282 8.53 3.83 -13.35
N ALA A 283 9.71 3.61 -12.77
CA ALA A 283 10.16 4.32 -11.58
C ALA A 283 10.16 5.84 -11.79
N ALA A 284 10.70 6.32 -12.91
CA ALA A 284 10.71 7.74 -13.26
C ALA A 284 9.30 8.32 -13.49
N HIS A 285 8.35 7.54 -14.00
CA HIS A 285 6.96 7.96 -14.12
C HIS A 285 6.32 8.13 -12.73
N ASN A 286 6.53 7.16 -11.85
CA ASN A 286 5.98 7.13 -10.50
C ASN A 286 6.61 8.20 -9.59
N ASP A 287 7.88 8.54 -9.81
CA ASP A 287 8.64 9.55 -9.08
C ASP A 287 8.21 11.00 -9.36
N ARG A 288 7.61 11.25 -10.54
CA ARG A 288 7.16 12.58 -10.96
C ARG A 288 5.77 12.96 -10.44
N ARG A 289 5.06 12.02 -9.81
CA ARG A 289 3.75 12.26 -9.21
C ARG A 289 3.89 13.24 -8.05
N ILE A 290 2.86 14.06 -7.82
CA ILE A 290 2.84 15.07 -6.76
C ILE A 290 2.98 14.44 -5.36
N VAL A 291 2.48 13.22 -5.20
CA VAL A 291 2.71 12.32 -4.08
C VAL A 291 3.49 11.11 -4.60
N LEU A 292 4.49 10.65 -3.84
CA LEU A 292 5.25 9.46 -4.20
C LEU A 292 4.34 8.24 -4.33
N ASP A 293 4.44 7.56 -5.47
CA ASP A 293 3.62 6.39 -5.73
C ASP A 293 3.97 5.21 -4.83
N PHE A 294 2.94 4.50 -4.37
CA PHE A 294 3.11 3.36 -3.48
C PHE A 294 3.99 2.23 -4.08
N SER A 295 3.99 2.07 -5.40
CA SER A 295 4.77 1.04 -6.10
C SER A 295 6.29 1.16 -5.88
N LEU A 296 6.82 2.38 -5.68
CA LEU A 296 8.24 2.60 -5.36
C LEU A 296 8.61 1.97 -4.02
N PHE A 297 7.76 2.17 -3.01
CA PHE A 297 7.94 1.61 -1.66
C PHE A 297 7.71 0.11 -1.63
N LEU A 298 6.70 -0.39 -2.35
CA LEU A 298 6.45 -1.83 -2.43
C LEU A 298 7.66 -2.57 -2.99
N ALA A 299 8.25 -2.07 -4.09
CA ALA A 299 9.47 -2.64 -4.64
C ALA A 299 10.60 -2.66 -3.59
N LEU A 300 10.76 -1.55 -2.85
CA LEU A 300 11.76 -1.44 -1.79
C LEU A 300 11.54 -2.41 -0.62
N ALA A 301 10.28 -2.64 -0.24
CA ALA A 301 9.90 -3.56 0.83
C ALA A 301 10.09 -5.04 0.44
N LEU A 302 9.74 -5.40 -0.79
CA LEU A 302 9.81 -6.78 -1.27
C LEU A 302 11.19 -7.20 -1.74
N THR A 303 11.99 -6.26 -2.25
CA THR A 303 13.34 -6.52 -2.78
C THR A 303 14.39 -5.63 -2.12
N PRO A 304 14.55 -5.70 -0.78
CA PRO A 304 15.31 -4.70 -0.06
C PRO A 304 16.78 -4.62 -0.46
N ASP A 305 17.38 -5.74 -0.87
CA ASP A 305 18.79 -5.84 -1.24
C ASP A 305 19.04 -5.73 -2.76
N LYS A 306 17.98 -5.76 -3.57
CA LYS A 306 18.09 -5.77 -5.03
C LYS A 306 16.89 -5.07 -5.67
N LEU A 307 16.87 -3.74 -5.56
CA LEU A 307 15.85 -2.92 -6.20
C LEU A 307 15.75 -3.23 -7.71
N PRO A 308 14.52 -3.29 -8.27
CA PRO A 308 14.31 -3.57 -9.69
C PRO A 308 14.56 -2.36 -10.60
N TYR A 309 14.88 -1.20 -10.02
CA TYR A 309 15.23 0.02 -10.71
C TYR A 309 16.42 0.69 -10.01
N ASP A 310 17.05 1.63 -10.71
CA ASP A 310 18.14 2.42 -10.18
C ASP A 310 17.58 3.64 -9.45
N LEU A 311 18.07 3.94 -8.24
CA LEU A 311 17.58 5.12 -7.48
C LEU A 311 17.78 6.44 -8.22
N SER A 312 18.73 6.51 -9.15
CA SER A 312 18.91 7.67 -10.04
C SER A 312 17.76 7.89 -11.02
N ALA A 313 16.95 6.87 -11.30
CA ALA A 313 15.73 6.99 -12.10
C ALA A 313 14.55 7.59 -11.30
N ALA A 314 14.62 7.56 -9.97
CA ALA A 314 13.61 8.09 -9.05
C ALA A 314 14.24 9.08 -8.04
N PRO A 315 14.74 10.24 -8.49
CA PRO A 315 15.50 11.17 -7.65
C PRO A 315 14.67 11.77 -6.51
N ASN A 316 13.36 11.99 -6.69
CA ASN A 316 12.51 12.48 -5.60
C ASN A 316 12.46 11.44 -4.49
N PHE A 317 12.15 10.20 -4.83
CA PHE A 317 12.12 9.07 -3.91
C PHE A 317 13.46 8.86 -3.21
N ALA A 318 14.56 8.87 -3.96
CA ALA A 318 15.91 8.74 -3.41
C ALA A 318 16.21 9.84 -2.37
N GLN A 319 15.80 11.08 -2.64
CA GLN A 319 15.90 12.17 -1.66
C GLN A 319 15.10 11.88 -0.39
N ARG A 320 13.83 11.46 -0.51
CA ARG A 320 12.98 11.12 0.65
C ARG A 320 13.57 9.98 1.47
N LEU A 321 14.12 8.95 0.83
CA LEU A 321 14.80 7.84 1.52
C LEU A 321 16.01 8.34 2.32
N LYS A 322 16.83 9.21 1.74
CA LYS A 322 17.97 9.82 2.43
C LYS A 322 17.53 10.65 3.64
N GLU A 323 16.49 11.46 3.48
CA GLU A 323 15.90 12.28 4.55
C GLU A 323 15.32 11.43 5.68
N ALA A 324 14.66 10.31 5.35
CA ALA A 324 14.20 9.32 6.32
C ALA A 324 15.32 8.43 6.89
N GLY A 325 16.59 8.71 6.56
CA GLY A 325 17.75 8.00 7.11
C GLY A 325 17.83 6.52 6.70
N SER A 326 17.24 6.17 5.54
CA SER A 326 17.45 4.87 4.90
C SER A 326 18.94 4.65 4.61
N LYS A 327 19.40 3.40 4.76
CA LYS A 327 20.80 3.01 4.48
C LYS A 327 21.05 2.61 3.03
N LYS A 328 20.06 2.78 2.15
CA LYS A 328 20.07 2.29 0.76
C LYS A 328 20.52 3.35 -0.24
#